data_AF-A0A259NPM5-F1
#
_entry.id   AF-A0A259NPM5-F1
#
_cell.length_a   1.000
_cell.length_b   1.000
_cell.length_c   1.000
_cell.angle_alpha   90.00
_cell.angle_beta   90.00
_cell.angle_gamma   90.00
#
_symmetry.space_group_name_H-M   'P 1'
#
loop_
_entity.id
_entity.type
_entity.pdbx_description
1 polymer ?
#
loop_
_entity_poly.entity_id
_entity_poly.type
_entity_poly.pdbx_seq_one_letter_code
_entity_poly.pdbx_strand_id
1 'polypeptide(L)'
;KKVIDLGTPKRGDVVVFRYPRDESIDYIKRIVAIPGDTVEYQGKRLTVNGQPLQYSGGEPYLDPENMRYAKRYTESFPADLGGNKHDILNDPDRPSASFPTERFPGFENCQYQNAGLICTVPPGHYFAMGDNRDNSADSRYWGFVPDKNIVGRAFFVWLNLGNLGRIGGFE
;
A
#
# COMPACT_ATOMS: atom_id res chain seq x y z
N LYS A 1 -10.24 21.23 4.89
CA LYS A 1 -10.11 21.07 6.37
C LYS A 1 -9.66 19.64 6.63
N LYS A 2 -8.51 19.41 7.28
CA LYS A 2 -8.08 18.07 7.71
C LYS A 2 -9.17 17.51 8.63
N VAL A 3 -9.71 16.33 8.34
CA VAL A 3 -10.89 15.83 9.06
C VAL A 3 -10.49 15.35 10.46
N ILE A 4 -9.27 14.86 10.67
CA ILE A 4 -8.67 14.61 12.00
C ILE A 4 -7.14 14.72 11.85
N ASP A 5 -6.48 15.61 12.60
CA ASP A 5 -5.00 15.68 12.63
C ASP A 5 -4.46 14.56 13.52
N LEU A 6 -3.94 13.51 12.89
CA LEU A 6 -3.49 12.29 13.57
C LEU A 6 -1.96 12.15 13.57
N GLY A 7 -1.25 13.24 13.29
CA GLY A 7 0.22 13.28 13.17
C GLY A 7 0.75 12.81 11.82
N THR A 8 2.08 12.87 11.67
CA THR A 8 2.80 12.39 10.47
C THR A 8 2.57 10.89 10.27
N PRO A 9 2.11 10.44 9.09
CA PRO A 9 1.93 9.02 8.79
C PRO A 9 3.19 8.19 9.00
N LYS A 10 3.00 7.00 9.55
CA LYS A 10 4.02 5.99 9.82
C LYS A 10 3.84 4.81 8.87
N ARG A 11 4.87 3.96 8.78
CA ARG A 11 4.73 2.65 8.11
C ARG A 11 3.58 1.88 8.74
N GLY A 12 2.79 1.24 7.90
CA GLY A 12 1.60 0.50 8.31
C GLY A 12 0.32 1.33 8.40
N ASP A 13 0.37 2.66 8.49
CA ASP A 13 -0.83 3.47 8.61
C ASP A 13 -1.70 3.36 7.35
N VAL A 14 -3.00 3.18 7.52
CA VAL A 14 -3.97 3.35 6.44
C VAL A 14 -4.36 4.82 6.38
N VAL A 15 -4.23 5.45 5.21
CA VAL A 15 -4.44 6.88 5.03
C VAL A 15 -5.44 7.18 3.93
N VAL A 16 -6.22 8.23 4.14
CA VAL A 16 -7.03 8.87 3.09
C VAL A 16 -6.25 10.07 2.56
N PHE A 17 -6.11 10.13 1.25
CA PHE A 17 -5.38 11.21 0.56
C PHE A 17 -6.02 11.52 -0.78
N ARG A 18 -5.87 12.77 -1.22
CA ARG A 18 -6.27 13.20 -2.56
C ARG A 18 -5.30 12.62 -3.57
N TYR A 19 -5.83 11.93 -4.57
CA TYR A 19 -5.03 11.26 -5.59
C TYR A 19 -4.11 12.28 -6.32
N PRO A 20 -2.77 12.08 -6.36
CA PRO A 20 -1.86 13.10 -6.88
C PRO A 20 -2.04 13.48 -8.36
N ARG A 21 -2.67 12.63 -9.18
CA ARG A 21 -2.96 12.96 -10.59
C ARG A 21 -4.31 13.64 -10.78
N ASP A 22 -5.22 13.54 -9.81
CA ASP A 22 -6.52 14.20 -9.80
C ASP A 22 -6.99 14.39 -8.34
N GLU A 23 -6.75 15.59 -7.79
CA GLU A 23 -7.04 15.90 -6.40
C GLU A 23 -8.56 15.99 -6.10
N SER A 24 -9.43 15.83 -7.09
CA SER A 24 -10.88 15.70 -6.89
C SER A 24 -11.30 14.32 -6.38
N ILE A 25 -10.40 13.34 -6.43
CA ILE A 25 -10.65 11.95 -6.05
C ILE A 25 -9.87 11.62 -4.76
N ASP A 26 -10.57 11.11 -3.75
CA ASP A 26 -9.94 10.60 -2.53
C ASP A 26 -9.63 9.10 -2.65
N TYR A 27 -8.39 8.73 -2.33
CA TYR A 27 -7.93 7.34 -2.26
C TYR A 27 -7.70 6.93 -0.81
N ILE A 28 -7.89 5.64 -0.53
CA ILE A 28 -7.47 4.98 0.71
C ILE A 28 -6.46 3.88 0.39
N LYS A 29 -5.29 3.96 1.02
CA LYS A 29 -4.18 3.00 0.86
C LYS A 29 -3.37 2.94 2.16
N ARG A 30 -2.53 1.92 2.28
CA ARG A 30 -1.57 1.75 3.38
C ARG A 30 -0.22 2.36 3.03
N ILE A 31 0.35 3.13 3.94
CA ILE A 31 1.73 3.62 3.83
C ILE A 31 2.67 2.45 4.11
N VAL A 32 3.44 2.04 3.11
CA VAL A 32 4.45 0.97 3.26
C VAL A 32 5.84 1.53 3.50
N ALA A 33 6.11 2.74 2.99
CA ALA A 33 7.40 3.40 3.16
C ALA A 33 7.20 4.92 3.32
N ILE A 34 8.05 5.52 4.16
CA ILE A 34 8.01 6.94 4.58
C ILE A 34 9.21 7.71 3.99
N PRO A 35 9.31 9.05 4.12
CA PRO A 35 10.42 9.80 3.55
C PRO A 35 11.80 9.25 3.90
N GLY A 36 12.66 9.08 2.90
CA GLY A 36 14.01 8.54 3.04
C GLY A 36 14.12 7.01 2.95
N ASP A 37 13.01 6.28 2.99
CA ASP A 37 13.04 4.82 2.84
C ASP A 37 13.44 4.38 1.44
N THR A 38 14.11 3.24 1.35
CA THR A 38 14.17 2.46 0.12
C THR A 38 13.19 1.31 0.20
N VAL A 39 12.23 1.26 -0.72
CA VAL A 39 11.26 0.17 -0.86
C VAL A 39 11.58 -0.64 -2.11
N GLU A 40 11.62 -1.94 -1.97
CA GLU A 40 11.72 -2.91 -3.05
C GLU A 40 10.48 -3.78 -3.06
N TYR A 41 9.91 -3.98 -4.25
CA TYR A 41 8.82 -4.91 -4.47
C TYR A 41 9.20 -5.88 -5.58
N GLN A 42 9.49 -7.12 -5.21
CA GLN A 42 9.92 -8.17 -6.14
C GLN A 42 9.17 -9.46 -5.84
N GLY A 43 8.67 -10.15 -6.88
CA GLY A 43 8.01 -11.45 -6.71
C GLY A 43 6.81 -11.42 -5.74
N LYS A 44 6.08 -10.30 -5.68
CA LYS A 44 4.98 -10.02 -4.73
C LYS A 44 5.39 -9.93 -3.27
N ARG A 45 6.66 -9.62 -2.99
CA ARG A 45 7.22 -9.45 -1.66
C ARG A 45 7.83 -8.05 -1.50
N LEU A 46 7.67 -7.49 -0.31
CA LEU A 46 8.20 -6.19 0.07
C LEU A 46 9.48 -6.33 0.89
N THR A 47 10.45 -5.48 0.57
CA THR A 47 11.65 -5.24 1.36
C THR A 47 11.73 -3.73 1.60
N VAL A 48 11.94 -3.32 2.84
CA VAL A 48 12.08 -1.90 3.20
C VAL A 48 13.42 -1.71 3.91
N ASN A 49 14.24 -0.78 3.42
CA ASN A 49 15.59 -0.50 3.92
C ASN A 49 16.48 -1.76 4.01
N GLY A 50 16.37 -2.64 3.01
CA GLY A 50 17.09 -3.91 2.95
C GLY A 50 16.52 -5.02 3.84
N GLN A 51 15.42 -4.77 4.55
CA GLN A 51 14.78 -5.74 5.44
C GLN A 51 13.50 -6.30 4.82
N PRO A 52 13.44 -7.61 4.51
CA PRO A 52 12.25 -8.23 3.97
C PRO A 52 11.13 -8.24 5.01
N LEU A 53 9.91 -7.93 4.58
CA LEU A 53 8.73 -8.18 5.41
C LEU A 53 8.53 -9.68 5.58
N GLN A 54 7.94 -10.07 6.72
CA GLN A 54 7.56 -11.47 6.96
C GLN A 54 6.14 -11.73 6.49
N TYR A 55 5.89 -12.98 6.06
CA TYR A 55 4.62 -13.41 5.50
C TYR A 55 4.19 -14.72 6.15
N SER A 56 2.96 -14.77 6.66
CA SER A 56 2.31 -16.00 7.13
C SER A 56 0.98 -16.22 6.43
N GLY A 57 0.49 -17.46 6.46
CA GLY A 57 -0.72 -17.87 5.75
C GLY A 57 -0.45 -18.24 4.30
N GLY A 58 -1.28 -17.77 3.39
CA GLY A 58 -1.29 -18.17 1.97
C GLY A 58 -2.45 -19.08 1.61
N GLU A 59 -3.46 -19.17 2.48
CA GLU A 59 -4.69 -19.89 2.25
C GLU A 59 -5.47 -19.27 1.08
N PRO A 60 -6.18 -20.09 0.27
CA PRO A 60 -7.08 -19.60 -0.75
C PRO A 60 -8.15 -18.69 -0.15
N TYR A 61 -8.36 -17.53 -0.77
CA TYR A 61 -9.43 -16.60 -0.46
C TYR A 61 -10.26 -16.39 -1.73
N LEU A 62 -11.52 -16.79 -1.69
CA LEU A 62 -12.47 -16.45 -2.75
C LEU A 62 -12.86 -14.98 -2.60
N ASP A 63 -12.43 -14.15 -3.54
CA ASP A 63 -12.90 -12.77 -3.67
C ASP A 63 -14.37 -12.79 -4.13
N PRO A 64 -15.32 -12.42 -3.25
CA PRO A 64 -16.75 -12.51 -3.57
C PRO A 64 -17.18 -11.46 -4.61
N GLU A 65 -16.39 -10.41 -4.83
CA GLU A 65 -16.72 -9.34 -5.78
C GLU A 65 -16.29 -9.71 -7.20
N ASN A 66 -15.16 -10.41 -7.34
CA ASN A 66 -14.56 -10.73 -8.63
C ASN A 66 -14.66 -12.22 -9.01
N MET A 67 -15.22 -13.06 -8.12
CA MET A 67 -15.31 -14.52 -8.29
C MET A 67 -13.96 -15.16 -8.65
N ARG A 68 -12.88 -14.66 -8.06
CA ARG A 68 -11.49 -15.10 -8.29
C ARG A 68 -10.86 -15.56 -6.99
N TYR A 69 -9.95 -16.52 -7.10
CA TYR A 69 -9.15 -16.96 -5.96
C TYR A 69 -7.90 -16.08 -5.84
N ALA A 70 -7.74 -15.44 -4.69
CA ALA A 70 -6.48 -14.88 -4.24
C ALA A 70 -5.88 -15.77 -3.15
N LYS A 71 -4.66 -15.47 -2.73
CA LYS A 71 -4.05 -15.97 -1.51
C LYS A 71 -4.05 -14.86 -0.47
N ARG A 72 -4.58 -15.15 0.72
CA ARG A 72 -4.53 -14.21 1.85
C ARG A 72 -3.25 -14.46 2.65
N TYR A 73 -2.45 -13.41 2.80
CA TYR A 73 -1.26 -13.42 3.64
C TYR A 73 -1.40 -12.37 4.73
N THR A 74 -0.83 -12.65 5.89
CA THR A 74 -0.53 -11.60 6.89
C THR A 74 0.89 -11.14 6.65
N GLU A 75 1.06 -9.88 6.30
CA GLU A 75 2.35 -9.19 6.23
C GLU A 75 2.72 -8.63 7.60
N SER A 76 3.98 -8.76 7.98
CA SER A 76 4.53 -8.19 9.21
C SER A 76 5.78 -7.37 8.92
N PHE A 77 5.78 -6.12 9.35
CA PHE A 77 6.97 -5.28 9.35
C PHE A 77 8.00 -5.81 10.36
N PRO A 78 9.30 -5.76 10.05
CA PRO A 78 10.36 -5.89 11.05
C PRO A 78 10.13 -4.99 12.27
N ALA A 79 10.59 -5.43 13.44
CA ALA A 79 10.32 -4.73 14.70
C ALA A 79 10.85 -3.29 14.73
N ASP A 80 12.02 -3.06 14.13
CA ASP A 80 12.65 -1.74 13.99
C ASP A 80 12.00 -0.86 12.91
N LEU A 81 11.19 -1.46 12.01
CA LEU A 81 10.34 -0.75 11.06
C LEU A 81 8.91 -0.50 11.58
N GLY A 82 8.62 -0.90 12.81
CA GLY A 82 7.36 -0.63 13.52
C GLY A 82 6.64 -1.88 14.02
N GLY A 83 6.98 -3.07 13.51
CA GLY A 83 6.42 -4.35 13.98
C GLY A 83 4.93 -4.57 13.67
N ASN A 84 4.27 -3.62 13.01
CA ASN A 84 2.85 -3.71 12.69
C ASN A 84 2.58 -4.81 11.66
N LYS A 85 1.35 -5.32 11.67
CA LYS A 85 0.90 -6.40 10.78
C LYS A 85 -0.31 -5.94 10.00
N HIS A 86 -0.61 -6.61 8.90
CA HIS A 86 -1.86 -6.41 8.17
C HIS A 86 -2.07 -7.55 7.20
N ASP A 87 -3.32 -7.77 6.81
CA ASP A 87 -3.65 -8.76 5.78
C ASP A 87 -3.61 -8.16 4.39
N ILE A 88 -3.16 -8.98 3.45
CA ILE A 88 -3.11 -8.66 2.03
C ILE A 88 -3.71 -9.81 1.21
N LEU A 89 -4.12 -9.48 -0.01
CA LEU A 89 -4.51 -10.44 -1.03
C LEU A 89 -3.52 -10.38 -2.18
N ASN A 90 -3.05 -11.55 -2.60
CA ASN A 90 -2.28 -11.73 -3.83
C ASN A 90 -2.98 -12.69 -4.77
N ASP A 91 -3.22 -12.28 -6.02
CA ASP A 91 -3.71 -13.15 -7.08
C ASP A 91 -2.50 -13.95 -7.63
N PRO A 92 -2.44 -15.28 -7.47
CA PRO A 92 -1.29 -16.08 -7.94
C PRO A 92 -1.15 -16.09 -9.46
N ASP A 93 -2.22 -15.81 -10.21
CA ASP A 93 -2.26 -15.88 -11.68
C ASP A 93 -1.89 -14.54 -12.33
N ARG A 94 -1.78 -13.46 -11.55
CA ARG A 94 -1.33 -12.15 -12.04
C ARG A 94 0.19 -12.01 -11.93
N PRO A 95 0.86 -11.38 -12.91
CA PRO A 95 2.29 -11.13 -12.84
C PRO A 95 2.63 -10.22 -11.64
N SER A 96 3.81 -10.42 -11.04
CA SER A 96 4.30 -9.56 -9.93
C SER A 96 4.70 -8.16 -10.38
N ALA A 97 4.98 -7.99 -11.66
CA ALA A 97 5.48 -6.77 -12.25
C ALA A 97 4.84 -6.57 -13.62
N SER A 98 3.96 -5.58 -13.69
CA SER A 98 3.41 -5.03 -14.93
C SER A 98 3.32 -3.52 -14.72
N PHE A 99 4.45 -2.84 -14.93
CA PHE A 99 4.56 -1.42 -14.63
C PHE A 99 4.19 -0.58 -15.85
N PRO A 100 3.58 0.60 -15.64
CA PRO A 100 3.21 1.46 -16.74
C PRO A 100 4.46 1.99 -17.45
N THR A 101 4.37 2.15 -18.76
CA THR A 101 5.42 2.79 -19.58
C THR A 101 5.40 4.31 -19.47
N GLU A 102 4.29 4.86 -18.97
CA GLU A 102 4.11 6.29 -18.75
C GLU A 102 4.97 6.79 -17.59
N ARG A 103 5.71 7.89 -17.81
CA ARG A 103 6.45 8.57 -16.75
C ARG A 103 5.51 9.47 -15.95
N PHE A 104 5.72 9.53 -14.64
CA PHE A 104 4.98 10.37 -13.70
C PHE A 104 5.95 11.11 -12.76
N PRO A 105 5.50 12.15 -12.05
CA PRO A 105 6.34 12.85 -11.08
C PRO A 105 6.97 11.89 -10.07
N GLY A 106 8.30 11.95 -9.95
CA GLY A 106 9.06 11.08 -9.07
C GLY A 106 9.47 9.73 -9.68
N PHE A 107 9.11 9.42 -10.93
CA PHE A 107 9.49 8.19 -11.62
C PHE A 107 11.01 7.93 -11.59
N GLU A 108 11.83 8.98 -11.64
CA GLU A 108 13.29 8.93 -11.57
C GLU A 108 13.85 8.43 -10.23
N ASN A 109 13.04 8.43 -9.17
CA ASN A 109 13.42 7.87 -7.87
C ASN A 109 13.22 6.36 -7.80
N CYS A 110 12.76 5.75 -8.90
CA CYS A 110 12.46 4.34 -9.01
C CYS A 110 13.24 3.68 -10.15
N GLN A 111 13.73 2.48 -9.88
CA GLN A 111 14.26 1.56 -10.87
C GLN A 111 13.22 0.47 -11.11
N TYR A 112 12.66 0.45 -12.32
CA TYR A 112 11.71 -0.57 -12.75
C TYR A 112 12.45 -1.69 -13.48
N GLN A 113 12.21 -2.93 -13.06
CA GLN A 113 12.80 -4.14 -13.62
C GLN A 113 11.70 -5.11 -14.01
N ASN A 114 12.03 -6.11 -14.84
CA ASN A 114 11.06 -7.11 -15.30
C ASN A 114 10.36 -7.87 -14.15
N ALA A 115 11.03 -8.01 -13.00
CA ALA A 115 10.53 -8.78 -11.86
C ALA A 115 9.99 -7.91 -10.71
N GLY A 116 10.14 -6.58 -10.77
CA GLY A 116 9.85 -5.72 -9.63
C GLY A 116 10.31 -4.27 -9.77
N LEU A 117 10.23 -3.52 -8.69
CA LEU A 117 10.73 -2.15 -8.60
C LEU A 117 11.54 -1.94 -7.34
N ILE A 118 12.42 -0.93 -7.38
CA ILE A 118 13.13 -0.39 -6.22
C ILE A 118 12.95 1.12 -6.27
N CYS A 119 12.41 1.72 -5.22
CA CYS A 119 12.19 3.15 -5.13
C CYS A 119 12.80 3.72 -3.86
N THR A 120 13.41 4.90 -3.94
CA THR A 120 13.74 5.72 -2.77
C THR A 120 12.67 6.78 -2.59
N VAL A 121 12.06 6.84 -1.40
CA VAL A 121 10.96 7.77 -1.11
C VAL A 121 11.51 9.18 -0.90
N PRO A 122 11.11 10.18 -1.71
CA PRO A 122 11.60 11.54 -1.56
C PRO A 122 11.21 12.18 -0.22
N PRO A 123 11.93 13.23 0.23
CA PRO A 123 11.50 14.04 1.36
C PRO A 123 10.05 14.53 1.23
N GLY A 124 9.27 14.45 2.31
CA GLY A 124 7.87 14.90 2.33
C GLY A 124 6.90 14.05 1.48
N HIS A 125 7.30 12.86 1.06
CA HIS A 125 6.48 11.94 0.28
C HIS A 125 6.36 10.57 0.93
N TYR A 126 5.39 9.78 0.49
CA TYR A 126 5.12 8.44 0.98
C TYR A 126 4.92 7.45 -0.17
N PHE A 127 5.29 6.20 0.04
CA PHE A 127 4.93 5.10 -0.87
C PHE A 127 3.73 4.38 -0.29
N ALA A 128 2.61 4.40 -1.01
CA ALA A 128 1.34 3.85 -0.57
C ALA A 128 0.94 2.66 -1.43
N MET A 129 0.44 1.59 -0.81
CA MET A 129 -0.01 0.37 -1.49
C MET A 129 -1.39 -0.07 -1.00
N GLY A 130 -2.16 -0.70 -1.88
CA GLY A 130 -3.41 -1.34 -1.49
C GLY A 130 -3.19 -2.74 -0.94
N ASP A 131 -3.97 -3.13 0.05
CA ASP A 131 -3.90 -4.47 0.64
C ASP A 131 -4.38 -5.55 -0.35
N ASN A 132 -5.28 -5.22 -1.29
CA ASN A 132 -5.56 -6.05 -2.46
C ASN A 132 -4.51 -5.81 -3.56
N ARG A 133 -3.36 -6.47 -3.42
CA ARG A 133 -2.10 -6.10 -4.10
C ARG A 133 -2.17 -6.18 -5.61
N ASP A 134 -2.82 -7.18 -6.15
CA ASP A 134 -2.90 -7.35 -7.61
C ASP A 134 -4.12 -6.64 -8.21
N ASN A 135 -4.95 -6.00 -7.38
CA ASN A 135 -6.13 -5.24 -7.78
C ASN A 135 -6.12 -3.82 -7.20
N SER A 136 -4.94 -3.19 -7.15
CA SER A 136 -4.76 -1.85 -6.60
C SER A 136 -3.92 -0.99 -7.53
N ALA A 137 -4.50 0.12 -8.00
CA ALA A 137 -3.76 1.20 -8.62
C ALA A 137 -3.15 2.08 -7.52
N ASP A 138 -1.87 1.87 -7.23
CA ASP A 138 -1.15 2.53 -6.12
C ASP A 138 0.25 3.01 -6.52
N SER A 139 1.12 3.35 -5.56
CA SER A 139 2.40 4.02 -5.83
C SER A 139 3.33 3.25 -6.77
N ARG A 140 3.11 1.95 -6.95
CA ARG A 140 3.81 1.13 -7.95
C ARG A 140 3.54 1.61 -9.39
N TYR A 141 2.44 2.32 -9.63
CA TYR A 141 1.94 2.70 -10.95
C TYR A 141 1.90 4.22 -11.18
N TRP A 142 1.79 5.04 -10.14
CA TRP A 142 1.65 6.50 -10.27
C TRP A 142 2.57 7.32 -9.37
N GLY A 143 3.46 6.67 -8.62
CA GLY A 143 4.48 7.33 -7.81
C GLY A 143 4.04 7.67 -6.40
N PHE A 144 4.70 8.65 -5.81
CA PHE A 144 4.59 8.90 -4.37
C PHE A 144 3.42 9.82 -4.01
N VAL A 145 2.95 9.71 -2.76
CA VAL A 145 1.93 10.59 -2.18
C VAL A 145 2.64 11.74 -1.46
N PRO A 146 2.49 13.00 -1.89
CA PRO A 146 3.01 14.14 -1.13
C PRO A 146 2.25 14.32 0.21
N ASP A 147 2.93 14.76 1.26
CA ASP A 147 2.31 14.98 2.58
C ASP A 147 1.09 15.92 2.52
N LYS A 148 1.15 16.96 1.68
CA LYS A 148 0.04 17.90 1.46
C LYS A 148 -1.24 17.25 0.93
N ASN A 149 -1.14 16.09 0.28
CA ASN A 149 -2.28 15.36 -0.27
C ASN A 149 -3.00 14.55 0.81
N ILE A 150 -2.38 14.32 1.96
CA ILE A 150 -2.93 13.50 3.04
C ILE A 150 -4.01 14.27 3.80
N VAL A 151 -5.22 13.72 3.79
CA VAL A 151 -6.40 14.31 4.43
C VAL A 151 -6.48 13.87 5.90
N GLY A 152 -6.10 12.62 6.19
CA GLY A 152 -6.03 12.04 7.53
C GLY A 152 -5.74 10.54 7.52
N ARG A 153 -5.45 9.96 8.70
CA ARG A 153 -5.34 8.51 8.85
C ARG A 153 -6.73 7.88 9.00
N ALA A 154 -7.00 6.80 8.29
CA ALA A 154 -8.17 5.96 8.53
C ALA A 154 -7.83 5.03 9.70
N PHE A 155 -8.55 5.17 10.82
CA PHE A 155 -8.34 4.35 12.02
C PHE A 155 -9.55 3.48 12.38
N PHE A 156 -10.67 3.64 11.66
CA PHE A 156 -11.91 2.94 11.98
C PHE A 156 -12.81 2.79 10.74
N VAL A 157 -13.29 1.57 10.49
CA VAL A 157 -14.42 1.33 9.60
C VAL A 157 -15.69 1.44 10.44
N TRP A 158 -16.44 2.52 10.28
CA TRP A 158 -17.62 2.80 11.10
C TRP A 158 -18.92 2.16 10.58
N LEU A 159 -18.94 1.74 9.31
CA LEU A 159 -20.11 1.10 8.68
C LEU A 159 -19.69 0.17 7.54
N ASN A 160 -20.23 -1.04 7.53
CA ASN A 160 -20.23 -1.93 6.36
C ASN A 160 -21.53 -2.74 6.34
N LEU A 161 -22.46 -2.37 5.44
CA LEU A 161 -23.81 -2.96 5.38
C LEU A 161 -23.83 -4.37 4.76
N GLY A 162 -22.77 -4.77 4.04
CA GLY A 162 -22.66 -6.09 3.43
C GLY A 162 -21.91 -7.12 4.27
N ASN A 163 -21.09 -6.66 5.21
CA ASN A 163 -20.35 -7.51 6.13
C ASN A 163 -20.04 -6.77 7.44
N LEU A 164 -20.86 -7.02 8.46
CA LEU A 164 -20.74 -6.39 9.78
C LEU A 164 -19.40 -6.73 10.48
N GLY A 165 -18.76 -7.84 10.13
CA GLY A 165 -17.44 -8.22 10.66
C GLY A 165 -16.29 -7.35 10.16
N ARG A 166 -16.53 -6.44 9.22
CA ARG A 166 -15.57 -5.43 8.76
C ARG A 166 -15.65 -4.11 9.54
N ILE A 167 -16.60 -3.97 10.47
CA ILE A 167 -16.68 -2.80 11.36
C ILE A 167 -15.64 -2.99 12.48
N GLY A 168 -14.75 -2.02 12.63
CA GLY A 168 -13.66 -2.11 13.61
C GLY A 168 -12.46 -1.25 13.25
N GLY A 169 -11.44 -1.28 14.11
CA GLY A 169 -10.14 -0.67 13.83
C GLY A 169 -9.36 -1.43 12.76
N PHE A 170 -8.37 -0.76 12.17
CA PHE A 170 -7.39 -1.43 11.31
C PHE A 170 -6.29 -1.99 12.21
N GLU A 171 -6.26 -3.31 12.41
CA GLU A 171 -5.11 -4.02 13.01
C GLU A 171 -3.96 -4.20 12.02
#